data_AF-A0A518HI20-F1
#
_entry.id   AF-A0A518HI20-F1
#
_cell.length_a   1.000
_cell.length_b   1.000
_cell.length_c   1.000
_cell.angle_alpha   90.00
_cell.angle_beta   90.00
_cell.angle_gamma   90.00
#
_symmetry.space_group_name_H-M   'P 1'
#
loop_
_entity.id
_entity.type
_entity.pdbx_description
1 polymer ?
#
loop_
_entity_poly.entity_id
_entity_poly.type
_entity_poly.pdbx_seq_one_letter_code
_entity_poly.pdbx_strand_id
1 'polypeptide(L)'
;MLETLDDRLQRFEINAELTATADVDALRGRTWLALTSSHLGTSPRLHAEVCRYISRSMIEARQAGHVLLVAAGSAIEPWAVRAADLFSVPVIRVHVNASEASDRSPGLQRRIEVRGDRSLSRDWVVVALADRVDCVFTRRKGNVERSLRLRLDHERQPTVRVAVHDGSVDKTAQRSARDLMGWGAVGWYCRPGATECVSADGGRESECGAPRRLSTACRSPQWATTRGRWLVHCTRTSQGPWPGQTDRQHRDGLLLGETTQATIAKRTPLDSLQRIVRMRRLVASAIASDRAWPVVCFSEESLQRLLSRRSYRPHLHRWDYEPYGIAIRKSAAIAAGAEPVIYGDAAHRKTIPETDRFRFQSVGTTYDWTRECEWRFAGDVDLDRFDRRDVRVFVADRADVWRVSGRFDVSVVGQLVRSAEHPA
;
A
#
# COMPACT_ATOMS: atom_id res chain seq x y z
N MET A 1 2.12 -29.40 35.51
CA MET A 1 0.93 -28.53 35.69
C MET A 1 1.03 -27.47 34.61
N LEU A 2 0.02 -27.30 33.76
CA LEU A 2 0.04 -26.25 32.75
C LEU A 2 -0.07 -24.90 33.46
N GLU A 3 0.83 -23.97 33.15
CA GLU A 3 0.77 -22.59 33.64
C GLU A 3 -0.59 -21.97 33.27
N THR A 4 -1.26 -21.35 34.23
CA THR A 4 -2.54 -20.67 34.00
C THR A 4 -2.33 -19.31 33.32
N LEU A 5 -3.40 -18.71 32.79
CA LEU A 5 -3.31 -17.37 32.19
C LEU A 5 -3.04 -16.29 33.23
N ASP A 6 -3.55 -16.48 34.44
CA ASP A 6 -3.29 -15.59 35.56
C ASP A 6 -1.82 -15.69 36.00
N ASP A 7 -1.24 -16.89 36.04
CA ASP A 7 0.19 -17.08 36.34
C ASP A 7 1.07 -16.32 35.34
N ARG A 8 0.71 -16.34 34.05
CA ARG A 8 1.42 -15.59 33.00
C ARG A 8 1.40 -14.08 33.24
N LEU A 9 0.28 -13.52 33.67
CA LEU A 9 0.17 -12.09 33.99
C LEU A 9 0.88 -11.72 35.29
N GLN A 10 0.75 -12.56 36.32
CA GLN A 10 1.37 -12.36 37.63
C GLN A 10 2.89 -12.40 37.55
N ARG A 11 3.47 -13.20 36.64
CA ARG A 11 4.92 -13.21 36.33
C ARG A 11 5.47 -11.81 36.00
N PHE A 12 4.61 -10.93 35.49
CA PHE A 12 4.94 -9.57 35.08
C PHE A 12 4.26 -8.52 35.96
N GLU A 13 3.80 -8.91 37.16
CA GLU A 13 3.14 -8.04 38.14
C GLU A 13 1.90 -7.32 37.57
N ILE A 14 1.24 -7.92 36.58
CA ILE A 14 0.02 -7.37 35.98
C ILE A 14 -1.18 -7.80 36.82
N ASN A 15 -1.68 -6.87 37.64
CA ASN A 15 -2.92 -7.05 38.39
C ASN A 15 -4.12 -6.73 37.49
N ALA A 16 -4.66 -7.76 36.84
CA ALA A 16 -5.84 -7.64 35.97
C ALA A 16 -6.69 -8.91 36.03
N GLU A 17 -8.01 -8.74 35.84
CA GLU A 17 -8.94 -9.84 35.68
C GLU A 17 -8.90 -10.33 34.23
N LEU A 18 -8.78 -11.63 34.03
CA LEU A 18 -8.73 -12.24 32.70
C LEU A 18 -9.93 -13.17 32.48
N THR A 19 -10.59 -13.00 31.34
CA THR A 19 -11.59 -13.96 30.85
C THR A 19 -11.22 -14.43 29.44
N ALA A 20 -11.41 -15.71 29.15
CA ALA A 20 -11.10 -16.29 27.86
C ALA A 20 -12.31 -17.06 27.32
N THR A 21 -12.50 -17.08 26.00
CA THR A 21 -13.52 -17.92 25.38
C THR A 21 -13.14 -19.41 25.46
N ALA A 22 -14.12 -20.32 25.48
CA ALA A 22 -13.89 -21.76 25.61
C ALA A 22 -12.90 -22.31 24.54
N ASP A 23 -12.91 -21.73 23.34
CA ASP A 23 -12.00 -22.13 22.25
C ASP A 23 -10.53 -21.79 22.53
N VAL A 24 -10.23 -20.88 23.47
CA VAL A 24 -8.86 -20.57 23.91
C VAL A 24 -8.30 -21.71 24.74
N ASP A 25 -9.13 -22.41 25.52
CA ASP A 25 -8.68 -23.50 26.39
C ASP A 25 -8.10 -24.67 25.58
N ALA A 26 -8.68 -24.94 24.40
CA ALA A 26 -8.15 -25.93 23.45
C ALA A 26 -6.74 -25.59 22.90
N LEU A 27 -6.26 -24.36 23.13
CA LEU A 27 -4.98 -23.84 22.64
C LEU A 27 -3.93 -23.64 23.75
N ARG A 28 -4.25 -23.88 25.03
CA ARG A 28 -3.33 -23.65 26.17
C ARG A 28 -2.08 -24.54 26.16
N GLY A 29 -2.11 -25.69 25.48
CA GLY A 29 -0.95 -26.58 25.34
C GLY A 29 0.02 -26.22 24.21
N ARG A 30 -0.22 -25.11 23.50
CA ARG A 30 0.61 -24.66 22.37
C ARG A 30 1.38 -23.42 22.74
N THR A 31 2.51 -23.19 22.08
CA THR A 31 3.27 -21.94 22.21
C THR A 31 2.48 -20.77 21.63
N TRP A 32 2.32 -19.71 22.41
CA TRP A 32 1.67 -18.47 22.02
C TRP A 32 2.71 -17.46 21.55
N LEU A 33 2.59 -17.06 20.29
CA LEU A 33 3.45 -16.13 19.61
C LEU A 33 2.77 -14.77 19.53
N ALA A 34 3.25 -13.76 20.25
CA ALA A 34 2.82 -12.38 20.05
C ALA A 34 3.47 -11.78 18.81
N LEU A 35 2.66 -11.21 17.92
CA LEU A 35 3.16 -10.36 16.84
C LEU A 35 2.87 -8.90 17.17
N THR A 36 3.92 -8.09 17.26
CA THR A 36 3.82 -6.68 17.64
C THR A 36 4.44 -5.76 16.61
N SER A 37 3.88 -4.56 16.46
CA SER A 37 4.45 -3.52 15.62
C SER A 37 4.00 -2.14 16.08
N SER A 38 4.90 -1.17 15.99
CA SER A 38 4.53 0.24 15.96
C SER A 38 3.74 0.56 14.68
N HIS A 39 3.09 1.73 14.65
CA HIS A 39 2.35 2.18 13.48
C HIS A 39 3.27 2.35 12.26
N LEU A 40 2.93 1.70 11.14
CA LEU A 40 3.79 1.63 9.94
C LEU A 40 3.77 2.92 9.10
N GLY A 41 2.77 3.79 9.29
CA GLY A 41 2.61 4.97 8.44
C GLY A 41 2.20 4.60 7.03
N THR A 42 2.63 5.38 6.03
CA THR A 42 2.19 5.27 4.63
C THR A 42 3.26 4.76 3.68
N SER A 43 4.45 4.38 4.17
CA SER A 43 5.56 3.93 3.32
C SER A 43 5.32 2.51 2.78
N PRO A 44 5.14 2.32 1.46
CA PRO A 44 4.91 0.99 0.88
C PRO A 44 6.14 0.10 0.98
N ARG A 45 7.34 0.70 0.94
CA ARG A 45 8.60 -0.04 1.14
C ARG A 45 8.68 -0.65 2.52
N LEU A 46 8.33 0.14 3.54
CA LEU A 46 8.27 -0.35 4.91
C LEU A 46 7.18 -1.41 5.08
N HIS A 47 5.99 -1.20 4.50
CA HIS A 47 4.91 -2.19 4.53
C HIS A 47 5.35 -3.52 3.90
N ALA A 48 6.04 -3.46 2.75
CA ALA A 48 6.59 -4.63 2.08
C ALA A 48 7.58 -5.38 2.97
N GLU A 49 8.54 -4.68 3.53
CA GLU A 49 9.58 -5.27 4.37
C GLU A 49 8.99 -5.89 5.64
N VAL A 50 8.08 -5.17 6.31
CA VAL A 50 7.35 -5.69 7.47
C VAL A 50 6.53 -6.92 7.11
N CYS A 51 5.83 -6.93 5.97
CA CYS A 51 5.07 -8.10 5.53
C CYS A 51 5.95 -9.33 5.31
N ARG A 52 7.21 -9.18 4.88
CA ARG A 52 8.14 -10.32 4.78
C ARG A 52 8.40 -10.96 6.15
N TYR A 53 8.59 -10.13 7.17
CA TYR A 53 8.73 -10.61 8.54
C TYR A 53 7.43 -11.27 9.01
N ILE A 54 6.27 -10.64 8.81
CA ILE A 54 4.97 -11.24 9.18
C ILE A 54 4.80 -12.62 8.53
N SER A 55 5.00 -12.73 7.22
CA SER A 55 4.84 -13.99 6.50
C SER A 55 5.79 -15.07 6.99
N ARG A 56 7.05 -14.73 7.27
CA ARG A 56 8.01 -15.67 7.86
C ARG A 56 7.59 -16.09 9.27
N SER A 57 7.11 -15.16 10.10
CA SER A 57 6.55 -15.46 11.42
C SER A 57 5.42 -16.49 11.33
N MET A 58 4.50 -16.29 10.38
CA MET A 58 3.36 -17.18 10.17
C MET A 58 3.77 -18.56 9.63
N ILE A 59 4.72 -18.63 8.71
CA ILE A 59 5.26 -19.90 8.20
C ILE A 59 5.88 -20.71 9.35
N GLU A 60 6.73 -20.07 10.16
CA GLU A 60 7.35 -20.70 11.33
C GLU A 60 6.27 -21.12 12.35
N ALA A 61 5.27 -20.27 12.61
CA ALA A 61 4.17 -20.57 13.52
C ALA A 61 3.34 -21.77 13.06
N ARG A 62 3.01 -21.84 11.77
CA ARG A 62 2.29 -22.98 11.18
C ARG A 62 3.09 -24.27 11.32
N GLN A 63 4.38 -24.24 10.97
CA GLN A 63 5.25 -25.42 11.02
C GLN A 63 5.42 -25.97 12.43
N ALA A 64 5.50 -25.08 13.42
CA ALA A 64 5.67 -25.45 14.82
C ALA A 64 4.33 -25.63 15.59
N GLY A 65 3.18 -25.48 14.92
CA GLY A 65 1.86 -25.59 15.56
C GLY A 65 1.56 -24.49 16.58
N HIS A 66 2.21 -23.33 16.47
CA HIS A 66 2.02 -22.18 17.36
C HIS A 66 0.67 -21.50 17.14
N VAL A 67 0.31 -20.64 18.10
CA VAL A 67 -0.88 -19.79 18.07
C VAL A 67 -0.46 -18.34 18.03
N LEU A 68 -1.05 -17.55 17.15
CA LEU A 68 -0.81 -16.12 17.07
C LEU A 68 -1.62 -15.38 18.13
N LEU A 69 -0.94 -14.56 18.91
CA LEU A 69 -1.53 -13.59 19.84
C LEU A 69 -1.38 -12.18 19.25
N VAL A 70 -2.46 -11.39 19.25
CA VAL A 70 -2.42 -10.01 18.78
C VAL A 70 -3.32 -9.08 19.59
N ALA A 71 -2.85 -7.87 19.84
CA ALA A 71 -3.61 -6.85 20.57
C ALA A 71 -4.74 -6.30 19.70
N ALA A 72 -5.97 -6.35 20.20
CA ALA A 72 -7.12 -5.79 19.51
C ALA A 72 -7.01 -4.26 19.36
N GLY A 73 -7.37 -3.77 18.19
CA GLY A 73 -7.25 -2.36 17.77
C GLY A 73 -5.81 -1.89 17.55
N SER A 74 -4.81 -2.77 17.60
CA SER A 74 -3.42 -2.40 17.33
C SER A 74 -3.19 -2.14 15.84
N ALA A 75 -2.16 -1.35 15.52
CA ALA A 75 -1.83 -1.05 14.11
C ALA A 75 -1.45 -2.30 13.30
N ILE A 76 -0.95 -3.34 13.98
CA ILE A 76 -0.54 -4.59 13.35
C ILE A 76 -1.71 -5.57 13.18
N GLU A 77 -2.78 -5.43 13.95
CA GLU A 77 -3.88 -6.40 13.98
C GLU A 77 -4.46 -6.72 12.60
N PRO A 78 -4.81 -5.74 11.72
CA PRO A 78 -5.36 -6.07 10.41
C PRO A 78 -4.39 -6.89 9.54
N TRP A 79 -3.08 -6.70 9.72
CA TRP A 79 -2.05 -7.45 9.00
C TRP A 79 -1.85 -8.83 9.59
N ALA A 80 -1.74 -8.91 10.92
CA ALA A 80 -1.56 -10.13 11.70
C ALA A 80 -2.70 -11.12 11.48
N VAL A 81 -3.95 -10.65 11.62
CA VAL A 81 -5.16 -11.48 11.44
C VAL A 81 -5.26 -11.96 10.00
N ARG A 82 -5.00 -11.09 9.02
CA ARG A 82 -5.06 -11.51 7.62
C ARG A 82 -3.96 -12.52 7.27
N ALA A 83 -2.74 -12.32 7.78
CA ALA A 83 -1.65 -13.25 7.58
C ALA A 83 -1.98 -14.61 8.21
N ALA A 84 -2.48 -14.63 9.43
CA ALA A 84 -2.85 -15.87 10.10
C ALA A 84 -3.94 -16.64 9.34
N ASP A 85 -4.96 -15.96 8.81
CA ASP A 85 -5.97 -16.55 7.93
C ASP A 85 -5.34 -17.16 6.66
N LEU A 86 -4.48 -16.38 5.98
CA LEU A 86 -3.78 -16.79 4.76
C LEU A 86 -2.84 -18.00 4.94
N PHE A 87 -2.15 -18.05 6.08
CA PHE A 87 -1.19 -19.11 6.42
C PHE A 87 -1.80 -20.20 7.31
N SER A 88 -3.11 -20.15 7.59
CA SER A 88 -3.83 -21.11 8.43
C SER A 88 -3.25 -21.26 9.85
N VAL A 89 -2.88 -20.15 10.48
CA VAL A 89 -2.41 -20.07 11.86
C VAL A 89 -3.58 -19.69 12.79
N PRO A 90 -3.84 -20.43 13.88
CA PRO A 90 -4.83 -20.04 14.88
C PRO A 90 -4.52 -18.66 15.48
N VAL A 91 -5.54 -17.80 15.62
CA VAL A 91 -5.41 -16.47 16.23
C VAL A 91 -6.19 -16.40 17.53
N ILE A 92 -5.61 -15.72 18.52
CA ILE A 92 -6.27 -15.21 19.72
C ILE A 92 -6.14 -13.69 19.72
N ARG A 93 -7.26 -12.98 19.81
CA ARG A 93 -7.31 -11.51 19.94
C ARG A 93 -7.39 -11.14 21.42
N VAL A 94 -6.52 -10.25 21.88
CA VAL A 94 -6.49 -9.77 23.27
C VAL A 94 -7.09 -8.39 23.35
N HIS A 95 -8.19 -8.27 24.10
CA HIS A 95 -8.91 -7.04 24.33
C HIS A 95 -8.57 -6.53 25.74
N VAL A 96 -8.04 -5.32 25.84
CA VAL A 96 -7.69 -4.71 27.12
C VAL A 96 -8.59 -3.52 27.36
N ASN A 97 -9.35 -3.55 28.46
CA ASN A 97 -10.31 -2.50 28.83
C ASN A 97 -11.29 -2.12 27.69
N ALA A 98 -11.68 -3.09 26.85
CA ALA A 98 -12.56 -2.85 25.71
C ALA A 98 -14.00 -2.63 26.15
N SER A 99 -14.67 -1.61 25.59
CA SER A 99 -16.11 -1.43 25.73
C SER A 99 -16.85 -2.37 24.77
N GLU A 100 -17.93 -2.99 25.25
CA GLU A 100 -18.80 -3.94 24.53
C GLU A 100 -19.26 -3.42 23.15
N ALA A 101 -19.34 -2.10 22.96
CA ALA A 101 -19.81 -1.47 21.72
C ALA A 101 -18.83 -1.53 20.53
N SER A 102 -17.58 -1.94 20.74
CA SER A 102 -16.52 -1.90 19.71
C SER A 102 -16.43 -3.14 18.82
N ASP A 103 -17.16 -4.21 19.11
CA ASP A 103 -16.96 -5.51 18.46
C ASP A 103 -18.08 -5.85 17.45
N ARG A 104 -17.97 -5.29 16.23
CA ARG A 104 -18.85 -5.61 15.10
C ARG A 104 -18.21 -6.56 14.08
N SER A 105 -17.34 -7.46 14.53
CA SER A 105 -16.75 -8.49 13.65
C SER A 105 -17.33 -9.88 14.00
N PRO A 106 -18.47 -10.24 13.41
CA PRO A 106 -19.05 -11.58 13.58
C PRO A 106 -18.17 -12.57 12.80
N GLY A 107 -17.26 -13.29 13.46
CA GLY A 107 -16.58 -14.40 12.77
C GLY A 107 -15.25 -14.94 13.30
N LEU A 108 -14.60 -14.37 14.32
CA LEU A 108 -13.40 -15.00 14.92
C LEU A 108 -13.61 -15.24 16.42
N GLN A 109 -13.88 -16.50 16.76
CA GLN A 109 -14.40 -17.00 18.05
C GLN A 109 -13.36 -17.13 19.20
N ARG A 110 -12.13 -16.61 19.04
CA ARG A 110 -11.05 -16.77 20.04
C ARG A 110 -10.58 -15.45 20.60
N ARG A 111 -11.02 -15.13 21.82
CA ARG A 111 -10.81 -13.85 22.48
C ARG A 111 -10.36 -14.05 23.93
N ILE A 112 -9.44 -13.19 24.35
CA ILE A 112 -9.11 -12.97 25.75
C ILE A 112 -9.49 -11.53 26.09
N GLU A 113 -10.27 -11.33 27.15
CA GLU A 113 -10.50 -10.02 27.75
C GLU A 113 -9.63 -9.87 28.99
N VAL A 114 -9.01 -8.70 29.10
CA VAL A 114 -8.23 -8.31 30.27
C VAL A 114 -8.78 -6.99 30.77
N ARG A 115 -9.24 -6.98 32.04
CA ARG A 115 -9.77 -5.80 32.73
C ARG A 115 -8.82 -5.43 33.86
N GLY A 116 -8.27 -4.23 33.81
CA GLY A 116 -7.35 -3.74 34.82
C GLY A 116 -7.39 -2.22 34.92
N ASP A 117 -6.32 -1.64 35.44
CA ASP A 117 -6.19 -0.18 35.48
C ASP A 117 -6.31 0.44 34.07
N ARG A 118 -6.88 1.64 33.98
CA ARG A 118 -7.01 2.41 32.73
C ARG A 118 -5.66 2.73 32.10
N SER A 119 -4.58 2.74 32.89
CA SER A 119 -3.21 2.91 32.40
C SER A 119 -2.61 1.65 31.75
N LEU A 120 -3.29 0.50 31.87
CA LEU A 120 -2.78 -0.78 31.39
C LEU A 120 -2.63 -0.77 29.86
N SER A 121 -1.39 -0.89 29.41
CA SER A 121 -1.08 -0.92 27.99
C SER A 121 -1.49 -2.26 27.37
N ARG A 122 -2.32 -2.20 26.31
CA ARG A 122 -2.65 -3.39 25.50
C ARG A 122 -1.42 -4.10 24.93
N ASP A 123 -0.38 -3.34 24.58
CA ASP A 123 0.85 -3.89 24.03
C ASP A 123 1.61 -4.66 25.12
N TRP A 124 1.54 -4.18 26.37
CA TRP A 124 2.17 -4.85 27.51
C TRP A 124 1.50 -6.17 27.84
N VAL A 125 0.18 -6.19 27.90
CA VAL A 125 -0.59 -7.42 28.17
C VAL A 125 -0.30 -8.51 27.15
N VAL A 126 -0.30 -8.17 25.85
CA VAL A 126 0.02 -9.15 24.80
C VAL A 126 1.46 -9.62 24.86
N VAL A 127 2.39 -8.70 25.15
CA VAL A 127 3.79 -9.05 25.37
C VAL A 127 3.95 -9.95 26.59
N ALA A 128 3.22 -9.75 27.69
CA ALA A 128 3.32 -10.56 28.90
C ALA A 128 2.73 -11.97 28.72
N LEU A 129 1.56 -12.09 28.05
CA LEU A 129 0.86 -13.36 27.86
C LEU A 129 1.56 -14.34 26.91
N ALA A 130 2.47 -13.86 26.05
CA ALA A 130 3.08 -14.69 25.02
C ALA A 130 4.27 -15.52 25.55
N ASP A 131 4.50 -16.67 24.92
CA ASP A 131 5.71 -17.46 25.14
C ASP A 131 6.89 -16.92 24.31
N ARG A 132 6.58 -16.38 23.12
CA ARG A 132 7.54 -15.70 22.23
C ARG A 132 6.94 -14.41 21.70
N VAL A 133 7.76 -13.39 21.52
CA VAL A 133 7.35 -12.11 20.92
C VAL A 133 8.16 -11.84 19.65
N ASP A 134 7.47 -11.71 18.52
CA ASP A 134 8.04 -11.22 17.27
C ASP A 134 7.65 -9.74 17.09
N CYS A 135 8.62 -8.84 17.23
CA CYS A 135 8.46 -7.43 16.92
C CYS A 135 8.92 -7.15 15.48
N VAL A 136 7.97 -6.89 14.58
CA VAL A 136 8.26 -6.69 13.15
C VAL A 136 8.60 -5.26 12.77
N PHE A 137 8.32 -4.29 13.64
CA PHE A 137 8.76 -2.90 13.50
C PHE A 137 8.53 -2.14 14.81
N THR A 138 9.50 -1.32 15.21
CA THR A 138 9.42 -0.52 16.44
C THR A 138 9.90 0.91 16.21
N ARG A 139 9.25 1.86 16.89
CA ARG A 139 9.66 3.26 16.96
C ARG A 139 10.19 3.56 18.34
N ARG A 140 11.24 4.40 18.38
CA ARG A 140 11.80 4.89 19.63
C ARG A 140 10.76 5.63 20.47
N LYS A 141 10.80 5.41 21.78
CA LYS A 141 9.91 5.94 22.80
C LYS A 141 8.43 5.55 22.63
N GLY A 142 8.14 4.52 21.82
CA GLY A 142 6.79 3.99 21.62
C GLY A 142 6.35 3.02 22.72
N ASN A 143 5.05 2.74 22.79
CA ASN A 143 4.49 1.78 23.75
C ASN A 143 5.03 0.37 23.52
N VAL A 144 5.13 -0.07 22.26
CA VAL A 144 5.72 -1.38 21.89
C VAL A 144 7.16 -1.49 22.40
N GLU A 145 8.01 -0.48 22.14
CA GLU A 145 9.39 -0.50 22.65
C GLU A 145 9.44 -0.59 24.18
N ARG A 146 8.61 0.19 24.88
CA ARG A 146 8.52 0.15 26.34
C ARG A 146 8.14 -1.24 26.84
N SER A 147 7.11 -1.85 26.26
CA SER A 147 6.66 -3.20 26.62
C SER A 147 7.72 -4.27 26.35
N LEU A 148 8.46 -4.18 25.24
CA LEU A 148 9.54 -5.11 24.94
C LEU A 148 10.71 -4.97 25.92
N ARG A 149 11.09 -3.75 26.28
CA ARG A 149 12.15 -3.51 27.28
C ARG A 149 11.76 -4.05 28.65
N LEU A 150 10.52 -3.81 29.09
CA LEU A 150 10.02 -4.37 30.35
C LEU A 150 10.12 -5.90 30.37
N ARG A 151 9.73 -6.56 29.27
CA ARG A 151 9.87 -8.01 29.16
C ARG A 151 11.33 -8.46 29.22
N LEU A 152 12.22 -7.81 28.47
CA LEU A 152 13.64 -8.16 28.42
C LEU A 152 14.36 -7.96 29.76
N ASP A 153 13.89 -7.01 30.57
CA ASP A 153 14.41 -6.77 31.91
C ASP A 153 13.96 -7.88 32.89
N HIS A 154 12.70 -8.33 32.78
CA HIS A 154 12.15 -9.40 33.61
C HIS A 154 12.60 -10.80 33.19
N GLU A 155 12.63 -11.09 31.88
CA GLU A 155 12.99 -12.38 31.32
C GLU A 155 14.35 -12.33 30.63
N ARG A 156 15.32 -13.10 31.14
CA ARG A 156 16.65 -13.25 30.51
C ARG A 156 16.68 -14.27 29.37
N GLN A 157 15.54 -14.84 29.00
CA GLN A 157 15.45 -15.83 27.94
C GLN A 157 15.33 -15.14 26.57
N PRO A 158 15.84 -15.75 25.48
CA PRO A 158 15.77 -15.21 24.13
C PRO A 158 14.37 -15.36 23.50
N THR A 159 13.32 -14.94 24.21
CA THR A 159 11.92 -15.05 23.81
C THR A 159 11.46 -13.87 22.96
N VAL A 160 12.23 -12.78 22.90
CA VAL A 160 11.93 -11.59 22.09
C VAL A 160 12.81 -11.56 20.84
N ARG A 161 12.18 -11.55 19.66
CA ARG A 161 12.84 -11.32 18.37
C ARG A 161 12.45 -9.96 17.82
N VAL A 162 13.43 -9.23 17.29
CA VAL A 162 13.21 -7.92 16.66
C VAL A 162 13.69 -7.93 15.22
N ALA A 163 12.81 -7.53 14.30
CA ALA A 163 13.13 -7.41 12.89
C ALA A 163 14.23 -6.36 12.67
N VAL A 164 15.25 -6.73 11.90
CA VAL A 164 16.35 -5.84 11.53
C VAL A 164 16.14 -5.39 10.09
N HIS A 165 15.71 -4.15 9.94
CA HIS A 165 15.46 -3.53 8.64
C HIS A 165 16.74 -3.01 8.00
N ASP A 166 16.73 -2.95 6.66
CA ASP A 166 17.78 -2.25 5.91
C ASP A 166 17.74 -0.74 6.24
N GLY A 167 18.92 -0.12 6.42
CA GLY A 167 19.03 1.31 6.72
C GLY A 167 18.48 2.22 5.61
N SER A 168 18.34 1.70 4.39
CA SER A 168 17.69 2.35 3.26
C SER A 168 16.15 2.37 3.36
N VAL A 169 15.54 1.50 4.17
CA VAL A 169 14.09 1.46 4.37
C VAL A 169 13.67 2.38 5.51
N ASP A 170 14.27 2.22 6.69
CA ASP A 170 14.05 3.12 7.82
C ASP A 170 15.24 3.11 8.81
N LYS A 171 16.04 4.18 8.78
CA LYS A 171 17.21 4.35 9.67
C LYS A 171 16.83 4.36 11.15
N THR A 172 15.63 4.83 11.49
CA THR A 172 15.18 4.91 12.89
C THR A 172 14.72 3.56 13.40
N ALA A 173 14.03 2.78 12.57
CA ALA A 173 13.68 1.39 12.88
C ALA A 173 14.93 0.53 13.08
N GLN A 174 15.93 0.67 12.20
CA GLN A 174 17.20 -0.04 12.33
C GLN A 174 17.92 0.29 13.65
N ARG A 175 17.97 1.57 14.03
CA ARG A 175 18.53 1.98 15.34
C ARG A 175 17.74 1.40 16.50
N SER A 176 16.41 1.47 16.45
CA SER A 176 15.56 0.94 17.52
C SER A 176 15.72 -0.58 17.68
N ALA A 177 15.90 -1.32 16.58
CA ALA A 177 16.18 -2.75 16.63
C ALA A 177 17.55 -3.04 17.29
N ARG A 178 18.60 -2.28 16.93
CA ARG A 178 19.93 -2.40 17.56
C ARG A 178 19.89 -2.08 19.04
N ASP A 179 19.16 -1.03 19.42
CA ASP A 179 18.97 -0.68 20.83
C ASP A 179 18.37 -1.89 21.57
N LEU A 180 17.25 -2.45 21.10
CA LEU A 180 16.63 -3.64 21.72
C LEU A 180 17.53 -4.88 21.74
N MET A 181 18.36 -5.09 20.71
CA MET A 181 19.36 -6.16 20.73
C MET A 181 20.40 -5.96 21.85
N GLY A 182 20.78 -4.71 22.14
CA GLY A 182 21.61 -4.36 23.29
C GLY A 182 20.95 -4.68 24.64
N TRP A 183 19.61 -4.75 24.68
CA TRP A 183 18.83 -5.21 25.83
C TRP A 183 18.57 -6.73 25.85
N GLY A 184 19.18 -7.50 24.93
CA GLY A 184 19.07 -8.96 24.90
C GLY A 184 18.05 -9.52 23.91
N ALA A 185 17.40 -8.69 23.09
CA ALA A 185 16.54 -9.19 22.01
C ALA A 185 17.35 -9.91 20.92
N VAL A 186 16.77 -10.95 20.33
CA VAL A 186 17.37 -11.67 19.20
C VAL A 186 17.11 -10.89 17.92
N GLY A 187 18.19 -10.47 17.24
CA GLY A 187 18.10 -9.83 15.93
C GLY A 187 17.59 -10.80 14.87
N TRP A 188 16.49 -10.44 14.20
CA TRP A 188 15.87 -11.25 13.17
C TRP A 188 16.09 -10.63 11.80
N TYR A 189 16.85 -11.33 10.95
CA TYR A 189 17.19 -10.90 9.61
C TYR A 189 16.42 -11.72 8.57
N CYS A 190 15.62 -11.03 7.74
CA CYS A 190 15.07 -11.61 6.53
C CYS A 190 15.90 -11.15 5.34
N ARG A 191 16.73 -12.04 4.79
CA ARG A 191 17.41 -11.74 3.54
C ARG A 191 16.38 -11.57 2.41
N PRO A 192 16.56 -10.58 1.52
CA PRO A 192 15.92 -10.63 0.22
C PRO A 192 16.25 -11.98 -0.45
N GLY A 193 15.28 -12.60 -1.12
CA GLY A 193 15.48 -13.95 -1.68
C GLY A 193 16.60 -13.91 -2.71
N ALA A 194 17.33 -15.01 -2.93
CA ALA A 194 18.46 -15.06 -3.87
C ALA A 194 18.11 -14.61 -5.31
N THR A 195 16.82 -14.58 -5.67
CA THR A 195 16.30 -13.99 -6.91
C THR A 195 16.46 -12.46 -7.00
N GLU A 196 16.88 -11.81 -5.92
CA GLU A 196 17.09 -10.35 -5.83
C GLU A 196 18.56 -9.95 -6.06
N CYS A 197 19.46 -10.92 -6.23
CA CYS A 197 20.86 -10.70 -6.62
C CYS A 197 21.06 -10.80 -8.14
N VAL A 198 20.20 -10.16 -8.94
CA VAL A 198 20.63 -9.75 -10.28
C VAL A 198 21.34 -8.43 -10.10
N SER A 199 22.63 -8.55 -9.79
CA SER A 199 23.58 -7.46 -9.87
C SER A 199 23.37 -6.72 -11.18
N ALA A 200 23.26 -5.41 -11.10
CA ALA A 200 23.38 -4.52 -12.25
C ALA A 200 24.87 -4.47 -12.66
N ASP A 201 25.41 -5.59 -13.15
CA ASP A 201 26.74 -5.60 -13.75
C ASP A 201 26.94 -6.82 -14.66
N GLY A 202 27.47 -6.58 -15.86
CA GLY A 202 28.12 -7.59 -16.71
C GLY A 202 27.22 -8.41 -17.63
N GLY A 203 27.21 -8.06 -18.91
CA GLY A 203 26.42 -8.71 -19.95
C GLY A 203 26.71 -10.21 -20.17
N ARG A 204 25.65 -10.89 -20.60
CA ARG A 204 25.68 -11.83 -21.72
C ARG A 204 24.29 -11.83 -22.33
N GLU A 205 24.14 -11.04 -23.39
CA GLU A 205 23.01 -11.13 -24.30
C GLU A 205 22.95 -12.57 -24.81
N SER A 206 21.96 -13.31 -24.32
CA SER A 206 21.60 -14.60 -24.91
C SER A 206 20.79 -14.29 -26.17
N GLU A 207 21.47 -14.32 -27.31
CA GLU A 207 20.89 -14.26 -28.64
C GLU A 207 20.00 -15.49 -28.88
N CYS A 208 18.74 -15.44 -28.45
CA CYS A 208 17.73 -16.39 -28.89
C CYS A 208 16.37 -15.70 -29.00
N GLY A 209 16.07 -15.22 -30.21
CA GLY A 209 14.77 -14.70 -30.60
C GLY A 209 14.82 -13.23 -31.00
N ALA A 210 15.21 -12.95 -32.24
CA ALA A 210 15.18 -11.62 -32.83
C ALA A 210 13.81 -10.95 -32.58
N PRO A 211 13.74 -9.79 -31.88
CA PRO A 211 12.49 -9.07 -31.76
C PRO A 211 12.09 -8.62 -33.15
N ARG A 212 10.86 -8.97 -33.57
CA ARG A 212 10.19 -8.39 -34.73
C ARG A 212 10.46 -6.88 -34.69
N ARG A 213 11.26 -6.37 -35.63
CA ARG A 213 11.56 -4.94 -35.74
C ARG A 213 10.22 -4.20 -35.81
N LEU A 214 9.76 -3.68 -34.67
CA LEU A 214 8.73 -2.65 -34.62
C LEU A 214 9.40 -1.41 -35.19
N SER A 215 9.35 -1.30 -36.52
CA SER A 215 9.65 -0.09 -37.27
C SER A 215 8.57 0.93 -36.95
N THR A 216 8.65 1.54 -35.77
CA THR A 216 7.95 2.78 -35.48
C THR A 216 9.00 3.87 -35.40
N ALA A 217 9.16 4.59 -36.53
CA ALA A 217 9.81 5.88 -36.54
C ALA A 217 9.29 6.70 -35.35
N CYS A 218 10.16 6.93 -34.37
CA CYS A 218 9.87 7.67 -33.16
C CYS A 218 9.75 9.16 -33.51
N ARG A 219 8.73 9.51 -34.31
CA ARG A 219 8.38 10.90 -34.61
C ARG A 219 7.96 11.54 -33.31
N SER A 220 8.41 12.77 -33.06
CA SER A 220 7.92 13.57 -31.94
C SER A 220 6.38 13.56 -31.98
N PRO A 221 5.69 13.14 -30.91
CA PRO A 221 4.25 12.94 -30.95
C PRO A 221 3.57 14.31 -31.02
N GLN A 222 3.28 14.79 -32.24
CA GLN A 222 2.57 16.06 -32.48
C GLN A 222 1.22 16.13 -31.74
N TRP A 223 0.62 14.98 -31.46
CA TRP A 223 -0.59 14.89 -30.66
C TRP A 223 -0.38 15.39 -29.22
N ALA A 224 0.81 15.19 -28.63
CA ALA A 224 1.13 15.52 -27.25
C ALA A 224 1.35 17.02 -27.01
N THR A 225 1.56 17.79 -28.08
CA THR A 225 1.74 19.25 -28.03
C THR A 225 0.44 20.01 -28.35
N THR A 226 -0.57 19.32 -28.89
CA THR A 226 -1.81 19.95 -29.35
C THR A 226 -2.90 19.89 -28.28
N ARG A 227 -3.30 21.04 -27.73
CA ARG A 227 -4.44 21.18 -26.80
C ARG A 227 -5.76 20.88 -27.50
N GLY A 228 -6.75 20.36 -26.76
CA GLY A 228 -8.15 20.27 -27.21
C GLY A 228 -8.47 19.14 -28.17
N ARG A 229 -7.47 18.41 -28.69
CA ARG A 229 -7.69 17.23 -29.55
C ARG A 229 -7.73 15.91 -28.80
N TRP A 230 -7.08 15.87 -27.64
CA TRP A 230 -6.92 14.67 -26.82
C TRP A 230 -7.23 15.01 -25.36
N LEU A 231 -7.84 14.07 -24.67
CA LEU A 231 -8.01 14.08 -23.22
C LEU A 231 -6.94 13.16 -22.61
N VAL A 232 -6.13 13.70 -21.71
CA VAL A 232 -4.93 13.06 -21.17
C VAL A 232 -5.16 12.60 -19.73
N HIS A 233 -4.85 11.35 -19.45
CA HIS A 233 -4.81 10.77 -18.10
C HIS A 233 -3.39 10.31 -17.78
N CYS A 234 -2.68 11.05 -16.94
CA CYS A 234 -1.39 10.62 -16.41
C CYS A 234 -1.60 9.62 -15.26
N THR A 235 -0.95 8.47 -15.38
CA THR A 235 -0.84 7.51 -14.28
C THR A 235 0.09 8.03 -13.20
N ARG A 236 -0.10 7.55 -11.97
CA ARG A 236 0.65 7.99 -10.79
C ARG A 236 1.06 6.79 -9.96
N THR A 237 2.03 7.00 -9.07
CA THR A 237 2.42 6.01 -8.06
C THR A 237 1.25 5.71 -7.11
N SER A 238 1.01 4.43 -6.81
CA SER A 238 0.01 4.01 -5.82
C SER A 238 0.65 3.61 -4.50
N GLN A 239 0.33 4.36 -3.44
CA GLN A 239 0.82 4.11 -2.07
C GLN A 239 -0.06 3.09 -1.30
N GLY A 240 -1.25 2.76 -1.81
CA GLY A 240 -2.24 1.91 -1.14
C GLY A 240 -2.85 0.88 -2.09
N PRO A 241 -4.05 0.37 -1.83
CA PRO A 241 -4.76 -0.50 -2.77
C PRO A 241 -4.86 0.15 -4.16
N TRP A 242 -4.75 -0.65 -5.21
CA TRP A 242 -5.09 -0.20 -6.55
C TRP A 242 -6.57 0.22 -6.62
N PRO A 243 -6.96 1.10 -7.56
CA PRO A 243 -8.38 1.28 -7.87
C PRO A 243 -9.07 -0.08 -8.14
N GLY A 244 -10.19 -0.31 -7.45
CA GLY A 244 -10.93 -1.58 -7.48
C GLY A 244 -10.32 -2.73 -6.65
N GLN A 245 -9.17 -2.53 -5.99
CA GLN A 245 -8.58 -3.52 -5.09
C GLN A 245 -9.07 -3.27 -3.66
N THR A 246 -9.53 -4.34 -3.00
CA THR A 246 -9.89 -4.29 -1.58
C THR A 246 -8.64 -4.24 -0.68
N ASP A 247 -8.78 -3.73 0.54
CA ASP A 247 -7.68 -3.76 1.53
C ASP A 247 -7.19 -5.20 1.83
N ARG A 248 -8.08 -6.20 1.74
CA ARG A 248 -7.75 -7.61 1.92
C ARG A 248 -6.82 -8.10 0.81
N GLN A 249 -7.20 -7.90 -0.45
CA GLN A 249 -6.37 -8.23 -1.61
C GLN A 249 -5.05 -7.45 -1.64
N HIS A 250 -5.06 -6.21 -1.17
CA HIS A 250 -3.85 -5.40 -1.05
C HIS A 250 -2.86 -6.00 -0.04
N ARG A 251 -3.37 -6.41 1.14
CA ARG A 251 -2.57 -7.11 2.16
C ARG A 251 -2.05 -8.45 1.65
N ASP A 252 -2.87 -9.22 0.94
CA ASP A 252 -2.48 -10.51 0.36
C ASP A 252 -1.28 -10.38 -0.56
N GLY A 253 -1.31 -9.42 -1.49
CA GLY A 253 -0.20 -9.20 -2.42
C GLY A 253 1.10 -8.80 -1.72
N LEU A 254 1.02 -8.13 -0.56
CA LEU A 254 2.18 -7.78 0.26
C LEU A 254 2.69 -8.97 1.09
N LEU A 255 1.78 -9.79 1.64
CA LEU A 255 2.11 -10.96 2.47
C LEU A 255 2.63 -12.13 1.65
N LEU A 256 2.06 -12.43 0.48
CA LEU A 256 2.46 -13.56 -0.35
C LEU A 256 3.77 -13.31 -1.11
N GLY A 257 4.26 -12.08 -1.15
CA GLY A 257 5.49 -11.77 -1.88
C GLY A 257 5.37 -12.02 -3.38
N GLU A 258 4.16 -12.16 -3.95
CA GLU A 258 3.89 -12.16 -5.41
C GLU A 258 4.50 -10.94 -6.10
N THR A 259 4.83 -9.94 -5.30
CA THR A 259 5.45 -8.70 -5.71
C THR A 259 6.85 -8.72 -5.07
N THR A 260 7.92 -9.00 -5.85
CA THR A 260 9.31 -8.87 -5.35
C THR A 260 9.53 -7.49 -4.72
N GLN A 261 10.51 -7.30 -3.83
CA GLN A 261 10.80 -5.95 -3.29
C GLN A 261 10.97 -4.93 -4.43
N ALA A 262 11.55 -5.33 -5.56
CA ALA A 262 11.66 -4.51 -6.78
C ALA A 262 10.30 -4.07 -7.36
N THR A 263 9.25 -4.86 -7.19
CA THR A 263 7.89 -4.61 -7.72
C THR A 263 7.02 -3.86 -6.68
N ILE A 264 7.19 -4.09 -5.37
CA ILE A 264 6.45 -3.35 -4.32
C ILE A 264 7.07 -1.97 -4.11
N ALA A 265 8.40 -1.89 -4.12
CA ALA A 265 9.13 -0.64 -3.94
C ALA A 265 9.02 0.33 -5.12
N LYS A 266 8.44 -0.14 -6.25
CA LYS A 266 8.27 0.67 -7.44
C LYS A 266 6.83 1.16 -7.59
N ARG A 267 5.78 0.31 -7.61
CA ARG A 267 4.36 0.71 -7.84
C ARG A 267 4.22 2.00 -8.65
N THR A 268 5.02 2.05 -9.71
CA THR A 268 5.38 3.26 -10.43
C THR A 268 4.20 3.70 -11.27
N PRO A 269 4.23 4.92 -11.81
CA PRO A 269 3.29 5.31 -12.86
C PRO A 269 3.24 4.25 -13.99
N LEU A 270 4.39 3.66 -14.34
CA LEU A 270 4.45 2.59 -15.34
C LEU A 270 3.72 1.31 -14.90
N ASP A 271 3.86 0.87 -13.64
CA ASP A 271 3.15 -0.33 -13.16
C ASP A 271 1.62 -0.11 -13.18
N SER A 272 1.17 1.10 -12.84
CA SER A 272 -0.23 1.52 -13.00
C SER A 272 -0.67 1.44 -14.46
N LEU A 273 0.15 1.93 -15.39
CA LEU A 273 -0.14 1.89 -16.82
C LEU A 273 -0.19 0.46 -17.37
N GLN A 274 0.74 -0.41 -16.96
CA GLN A 274 0.71 -1.82 -17.34
C GLN A 274 -0.60 -2.50 -16.92
N ARG A 275 -1.07 -2.21 -15.69
CA ARG A 275 -2.34 -2.73 -15.19
C ARG A 275 -3.50 -2.23 -16.06
N ILE A 276 -3.55 -0.94 -16.37
CA ILE A 276 -4.60 -0.37 -17.22
C ILE A 276 -4.60 -1.01 -18.62
N VAL A 277 -3.43 -1.15 -19.25
CA VAL A 277 -3.31 -1.76 -20.59
C VAL A 277 -3.70 -3.24 -20.56
N ARG A 278 -3.29 -3.99 -19.54
CA ARG A 278 -3.64 -5.41 -19.38
C ARG A 278 -5.13 -5.62 -19.14
N MET A 279 -5.74 -4.80 -18.29
CA MET A 279 -7.19 -4.84 -18.02
C MET A 279 -8.01 -4.20 -19.13
N ARG A 280 -7.36 -3.43 -20.02
CA ARG A 280 -7.99 -2.54 -21.02
C ARG A 280 -9.05 -1.63 -20.39
N ARG A 281 -8.79 -1.16 -19.18
CA ARG A 281 -9.77 -0.39 -18.39
C ARG A 281 -9.07 0.57 -17.44
N LEU A 282 -9.55 1.81 -17.42
CA LEU A 282 -9.29 2.72 -16.30
C LEU A 282 -10.38 2.51 -15.26
N VAL A 283 -9.98 2.08 -14.06
CA VAL A 283 -10.91 1.86 -12.95
C VAL A 283 -11.11 3.18 -12.22
N ALA A 284 -12.37 3.55 -12.03
CA ALA A 284 -12.79 4.78 -11.41
C ALA A 284 -12.50 4.80 -9.90
N SER A 285 -12.34 5.99 -9.36
CA SER A 285 -12.22 6.19 -7.92
C SER A 285 -12.99 7.42 -7.48
N ALA A 286 -13.53 7.39 -6.26
CA ALA A 286 -14.28 8.51 -5.70
C ALA A 286 -13.38 9.55 -5.00
N ILE A 287 -12.05 9.40 -5.08
CA ILE A 287 -11.10 10.27 -4.37
C ILE A 287 -11.25 11.73 -4.82
N ALA A 288 -11.49 11.98 -6.12
CA ALA A 288 -11.63 13.31 -6.69
C ALA A 288 -13.03 13.93 -6.54
N SER A 289 -14.02 13.16 -6.08
CA SER A 289 -15.45 13.51 -6.10
C SER A 289 -16.05 13.52 -4.69
N ASP A 290 -15.31 13.97 -3.69
CA ASP A 290 -15.76 13.98 -2.28
C ASP A 290 -16.19 12.59 -1.78
N ARG A 291 -15.53 11.53 -2.29
CA ARG A 291 -15.77 10.11 -1.94
C ARG A 291 -17.16 9.57 -2.26
N ALA A 292 -18.00 10.32 -2.97
CA ALA A 292 -19.35 9.90 -3.31
C ALA A 292 -19.47 9.20 -4.68
N TRP A 293 -18.70 9.64 -5.68
CA TRP A 293 -18.92 9.25 -7.09
C TRP A 293 -17.65 8.71 -7.75
N PRO A 294 -17.56 7.40 -8.05
CA PRO A 294 -16.43 6.88 -8.80
C PRO A 294 -16.31 7.57 -10.17
N VAL A 295 -15.19 8.25 -10.43
CA VAL A 295 -14.91 8.91 -11.71
C VAL A 295 -13.52 8.58 -12.23
N VAL A 296 -13.35 8.69 -13.55
CA VAL A 296 -12.03 8.76 -14.20
C VAL A 296 -11.85 10.17 -14.76
N CYS A 297 -10.79 10.84 -14.29
CA CYS A 297 -10.48 12.21 -14.68
C CYS A 297 -9.46 12.26 -15.82
N PHE A 298 -9.68 13.15 -16.76
CA PHE A 298 -8.76 13.50 -17.84
C PHE A 298 -8.56 15.01 -17.89
N SER A 299 -7.46 15.47 -18.50
CA SER A 299 -7.22 16.88 -18.79
C SER A 299 -7.30 17.14 -20.30
N GLU A 300 -7.91 18.25 -20.70
CA GLU A 300 -7.91 18.72 -22.09
C GLU A 300 -6.60 19.47 -22.47
N GLU A 301 -5.79 19.84 -21.48
CA GLU A 301 -4.51 20.50 -21.69
C GLU A 301 -3.52 19.58 -22.41
N SER A 302 -2.57 20.17 -23.15
CA SER A 302 -1.59 19.36 -23.87
C SER A 302 -0.66 18.63 -22.90
N LEU A 303 -0.28 17.38 -23.21
CA LEU A 303 0.63 16.59 -22.39
C LEU A 303 1.97 17.33 -22.15
N GLN A 304 2.48 18.02 -23.16
CA GLN A 304 3.69 18.86 -23.01
C GLN A 304 3.53 19.90 -21.91
N ARG A 305 2.38 20.58 -21.84
CA ARG A 305 2.11 21.64 -20.86
C ARG A 305 1.80 21.09 -19.47
N LEU A 306 1.19 19.91 -19.38
CA LEU A 306 1.03 19.18 -18.12
C LEU A 306 2.40 18.80 -17.54
N LEU A 307 3.27 18.19 -18.36
CA LEU A 307 4.60 17.77 -17.92
C LEU A 307 5.52 18.95 -17.62
N SER A 308 5.41 20.08 -18.34
CA SER A 308 6.25 21.25 -18.07
C SER A 308 5.88 22.00 -16.79
N ARG A 309 4.65 21.80 -16.29
CA ARG A 309 4.15 22.39 -15.05
C ARG A 309 4.16 21.43 -13.87
N ARG A 310 4.71 20.22 -14.07
CA ARG A 310 4.70 19.19 -13.04
C ARG A 310 5.36 19.69 -11.78
N SER A 311 4.74 19.41 -10.65
CA SER A 311 5.23 19.81 -9.33
C SER A 311 5.12 18.64 -8.37
N TYR A 312 6.20 18.41 -7.62
CA TYR A 312 6.17 17.43 -6.55
C TYR A 312 5.28 17.96 -5.42
N ARG A 313 4.31 17.15 -4.98
CA ARG A 313 3.38 17.49 -3.89
C ARG A 313 3.84 16.76 -2.62
N PRO A 314 4.53 17.43 -1.69
CA PRO A 314 5.12 16.76 -0.52
C PRO A 314 4.08 16.04 0.33
N HIS A 315 2.91 16.65 0.54
CA HIS A 315 1.80 16.08 1.32
C HIS A 315 1.17 14.83 0.68
N LEU A 316 1.37 14.60 -0.62
CA LEU A 316 0.92 13.40 -1.34
C LEU A 316 2.06 12.44 -1.66
N HIS A 317 3.31 12.83 -1.37
CA HIS A 317 4.53 12.10 -1.71
C HIS A 317 4.58 11.63 -3.18
N ARG A 318 4.16 12.50 -4.12
CA ARG A 318 4.11 12.19 -5.56
C ARG A 318 4.13 13.46 -6.42
N TRP A 319 4.49 13.30 -7.70
CA TRP A 319 4.25 14.31 -8.73
C TRP A 319 2.77 14.36 -9.15
N ASP A 320 2.29 15.53 -9.52
CA ASP A 320 0.94 15.69 -10.09
C ASP A 320 0.82 15.11 -11.50
N TYR A 321 1.87 15.25 -12.31
CA TYR A 321 1.96 14.68 -13.66
C TYR A 321 3.24 13.88 -13.86
N GLU A 322 3.07 12.67 -14.39
CA GLU A 322 4.14 11.74 -14.72
C GLU A 322 4.08 11.40 -16.21
N PRO A 323 5.22 11.13 -16.88
CA PRO A 323 5.30 10.84 -18.31
C PRO A 323 4.82 9.43 -18.69
N TYR A 324 3.78 8.95 -18.02
CA TYR A 324 3.16 7.64 -18.24
C TYR A 324 1.64 7.78 -18.19
N GLY A 325 0.93 7.22 -19.17
CA GLY A 325 -0.52 7.31 -19.15
C GLY A 325 -1.20 6.96 -20.47
N ILE A 326 -2.45 7.41 -20.57
CA ILE A 326 -3.31 7.20 -21.73
C ILE A 326 -3.89 8.54 -22.18
N ALA A 327 -3.96 8.75 -23.49
CA ALA A 327 -4.72 9.83 -24.08
C ALA A 327 -5.82 9.27 -24.98
N ILE A 328 -7.02 9.84 -24.89
CA ILE A 328 -8.17 9.48 -25.72
C ILE A 328 -8.54 10.67 -26.59
N ARG A 329 -8.82 10.45 -27.88
CA ARG A 329 -9.26 11.52 -28.78
C ARG A 329 -10.52 12.16 -28.22
N LYS A 330 -10.54 13.49 -28.10
CA LYS A 330 -11.62 14.23 -27.42
C LYS A 330 -13.00 13.91 -28.01
N SER A 331 -13.12 13.84 -29.34
CA SER A 331 -14.37 13.49 -30.01
C SER A 331 -14.87 12.10 -29.64
N ALA A 332 -13.97 11.10 -29.56
CA ALA A 332 -14.31 9.74 -29.17
C ALA A 332 -14.68 9.66 -27.68
N ALA A 333 -13.97 10.42 -26.82
CA ALA A 333 -14.28 10.51 -25.40
C ALA A 333 -15.67 11.11 -25.14
N ILE A 334 -16.03 12.20 -25.83
CA ILE A 334 -17.36 12.81 -25.75
C ILE A 334 -18.44 11.81 -26.20
N ALA A 335 -18.22 11.14 -27.33
CA ALA A 335 -19.15 10.12 -27.82
C ALA A 335 -19.31 8.93 -26.84
N ALA A 336 -18.28 8.68 -26.01
CA ALA A 336 -18.30 7.67 -24.96
C ALA A 336 -18.82 8.17 -23.60
N GLY A 337 -19.27 9.43 -23.50
CA GLY A 337 -19.87 10.01 -22.29
C GLY A 337 -18.92 10.80 -21.39
N ALA A 338 -17.77 11.25 -21.88
CA ALA A 338 -16.94 12.20 -21.15
C ALA A 338 -17.61 13.58 -21.12
N GLU A 339 -17.63 14.20 -19.94
CA GLU A 339 -18.21 15.54 -19.75
C GLU A 339 -17.23 16.49 -19.07
N PRO A 340 -17.29 17.80 -19.37
CA PRO A 340 -16.43 18.78 -18.73
C PRO A 340 -16.86 18.98 -17.27
N VAL A 341 -15.86 19.23 -16.43
CA VAL A 341 -16.02 19.59 -15.02
C VAL A 341 -16.72 20.94 -14.87
N ILE A 342 -17.60 21.04 -13.87
CA ILE A 342 -18.30 22.27 -13.47
C ILE A 342 -17.54 22.89 -12.31
N TYR A 343 -16.88 24.02 -12.57
CA TYR A 343 -16.13 24.75 -11.56
C TYR A 343 -17.03 25.74 -10.83
N GLY A 344 -16.96 25.76 -9.50
CA GLY A 344 -17.74 26.70 -8.70
C GLY A 344 -17.34 26.71 -7.22
N ASP A 345 -18.09 27.46 -6.43
CA ASP A 345 -17.98 27.47 -4.97
C ASP A 345 -18.98 26.48 -4.33
N ALA A 346 -18.98 26.44 -3.00
CA ALA A 346 -19.88 25.56 -2.25
C ALA A 346 -21.37 25.92 -2.43
N ALA A 347 -21.71 27.18 -2.73
CA ALA A 347 -23.08 27.59 -2.99
C ALA A 347 -23.54 27.08 -4.37
N HIS A 348 -22.69 27.23 -5.38
CA HIS A 348 -22.90 26.70 -6.72
C HIS A 348 -23.06 25.18 -6.70
N ARG A 349 -22.31 24.45 -5.87
CA ARG A 349 -22.48 22.98 -5.74
C ARG A 349 -23.90 22.57 -5.41
N LYS A 350 -24.63 23.36 -4.60
CA LYS A 350 -26.00 23.06 -4.18
C LYS A 350 -27.02 23.21 -5.30
N THR A 351 -26.72 24.01 -6.33
CA THR A 351 -27.60 24.24 -7.47
C THR A 351 -27.41 23.20 -8.57
N ILE A 352 -26.32 22.41 -8.53
CA ILE A 352 -26.05 21.36 -9.51
C ILE A 352 -26.97 20.14 -9.27
N PRO A 353 -27.67 19.65 -10.30
CA PRO A 353 -28.46 18.43 -10.24
C PRO A 353 -27.64 17.24 -9.73
N GLU A 354 -28.25 16.34 -8.96
CA GLU A 354 -27.52 15.22 -8.35
C GLU A 354 -26.78 14.36 -9.37
N THR A 355 -27.37 14.15 -10.55
CA THR A 355 -26.80 13.43 -11.69
C THR A 355 -25.51 14.07 -12.21
N ASP A 356 -25.31 15.38 -12.04
CA ASP A 356 -24.14 16.13 -12.51
C ASP A 356 -23.12 16.41 -11.41
N ARG A 357 -23.42 16.07 -10.14
CA ARG A 357 -22.54 16.40 -9.01
C ARG A 357 -21.17 15.74 -9.09
N PHE A 358 -21.04 14.62 -9.80
CA PHE A 358 -19.74 13.99 -10.05
C PHE A 358 -18.80 14.88 -10.88
N ARG A 359 -19.35 15.86 -11.60
CA ARG A 359 -18.61 16.84 -12.42
C ARG A 359 -18.17 18.06 -11.63
N PHE A 360 -18.64 18.27 -10.40
CA PHE A 360 -18.28 19.45 -9.64
C PHE A 360 -16.82 19.40 -9.17
N GLN A 361 -16.12 20.52 -9.31
CA GLN A 361 -14.80 20.76 -8.74
C GLN A 361 -14.75 22.17 -8.15
N SER A 362 -14.26 22.30 -6.92
CA SER A 362 -14.06 23.64 -6.35
C SER A 362 -12.98 24.38 -7.14
N VAL A 363 -13.18 25.67 -7.44
CA VAL A 363 -12.16 26.52 -8.10
C VAL A 363 -10.84 26.52 -7.32
N GLY A 364 -10.91 26.32 -5.99
CA GLY A 364 -9.79 26.31 -5.08
C GLY A 364 -9.47 27.70 -4.56
N THR A 365 -8.97 27.79 -3.33
CA THR A 365 -8.51 29.05 -2.71
C THR A 365 -7.00 29.24 -2.85
N THR A 366 -6.24 28.14 -2.87
CA THR A 366 -4.77 28.15 -2.94
C THR A 366 -4.22 27.80 -4.34
N TYR A 367 -4.95 26.96 -5.09
CA TYR A 367 -4.54 26.51 -6.43
C TYR A 367 -5.72 26.64 -7.38
N ASP A 368 -5.46 27.22 -8.56
CA ASP A 368 -6.44 27.34 -9.65
C ASP A 368 -6.49 26.04 -10.45
N TRP A 369 -7.47 25.19 -10.12
CA TRP A 369 -7.71 23.90 -10.78
C TRP A 369 -8.37 24.03 -12.16
N THR A 370 -8.87 25.22 -12.53
CA THR A 370 -9.52 25.45 -13.83
C THR A 370 -8.54 25.31 -15.00
N ARG A 371 -7.24 25.51 -14.71
CA ARG A 371 -6.13 25.37 -15.66
C ARG A 371 -6.01 23.96 -16.25
N GLU A 372 -6.46 22.94 -15.54
CA GLU A 372 -6.40 21.56 -16.02
C GLU A 372 -7.47 21.28 -17.09
N CYS A 373 -8.51 22.11 -17.17
CA CYS A 373 -9.65 21.93 -18.07
C CYS A 373 -10.13 20.46 -17.98
N GLU A 374 -10.51 20.05 -16.77
CA GLU A 374 -10.75 18.66 -16.42
C GLU A 374 -12.04 18.14 -17.08
N TRP A 375 -11.98 16.89 -17.53
CA TRP A 375 -13.10 16.10 -18.05
C TRP A 375 -13.25 14.84 -17.20
N ARG A 376 -14.49 14.39 -16.97
CA ARG A 376 -14.78 13.20 -16.17
C ARG A 376 -15.65 12.21 -16.94
N PHE A 377 -15.35 10.94 -16.77
CA PHE A 377 -16.30 9.86 -17.02
C PHE A 377 -16.93 9.44 -15.69
N ALA A 378 -18.23 9.22 -15.70
CA ALA A 378 -18.93 8.56 -14.60
C ALA A 378 -18.63 7.05 -14.63
N GLY A 379 -17.94 6.54 -13.61
CA GLY A 379 -17.53 5.14 -13.55
C GLY A 379 -16.30 4.81 -14.40
N ASP A 380 -16.06 3.50 -14.54
CA ASP A 380 -14.89 2.95 -15.23
C ASP A 380 -14.90 3.29 -16.73
N VAL A 381 -13.70 3.43 -17.31
CA VAL A 381 -13.54 3.61 -18.77
C VAL A 381 -13.02 2.32 -19.38
N ASP A 382 -13.88 1.64 -20.13
CA ASP A 382 -13.52 0.48 -20.94
C ASP A 382 -12.85 0.92 -22.25
N LEU A 383 -11.57 0.59 -22.39
CA LEU A 383 -10.76 0.98 -23.54
C LEU A 383 -11.11 0.18 -24.80
N ASP A 384 -11.74 -1.00 -24.68
CA ASP A 384 -12.15 -1.78 -25.84
C ASP A 384 -13.32 -1.13 -26.62
N ARG A 385 -13.99 -0.13 -26.04
CA ARG A 385 -15.03 0.68 -26.69
C ARG A 385 -14.48 1.69 -27.71
N PHE A 386 -13.17 1.91 -27.75
CA PHE A 386 -12.53 2.90 -28.61
C PHE A 386 -11.81 2.24 -29.80
N ASP A 387 -11.77 2.96 -30.93
CA ASP A 387 -10.92 2.57 -32.05
C ASP A 387 -9.44 2.65 -31.64
N ARG A 388 -8.61 1.78 -32.24
CA ARG A 388 -7.17 1.75 -31.96
C ARG A 388 -6.48 3.09 -32.21
N ARG A 389 -7.01 3.92 -33.13
CA ARG A 389 -6.49 5.24 -33.50
C ARG A 389 -6.96 6.37 -32.58
N ASP A 390 -7.92 6.10 -31.71
CA ASP A 390 -8.49 7.06 -30.77
C ASP A 390 -7.88 6.96 -29.38
N VAL A 391 -7.02 5.97 -29.14
CA VAL A 391 -6.31 5.79 -27.88
C VAL A 391 -4.81 5.77 -28.12
N ARG A 392 -4.07 6.52 -27.30
CA ARG A 392 -2.61 6.55 -27.28
C ARG A 392 -2.14 6.16 -25.89
N VAL A 393 -1.23 5.20 -25.82
CA VAL A 393 -0.46 4.91 -24.60
C VAL A 393 0.83 5.72 -24.68
N PHE A 394 1.27 6.32 -23.58
CA PHE A 394 2.55 7.04 -23.55
C PHE A 394 3.43 6.63 -22.38
N VAL A 395 4.73 6.61 -22.63
CA VAL A 395 5.78 6.21 -21.66
C VAL A 395 6.96 7.17 -21.73
N ALA A 396 7.75 7.24 -20.65
CA ALA A 396 8.92 8.12 -20.60
C ALA A 396 10.01 7.65 -21.56
N ASP A 397 10.37 6.37 -21.48
CA ASP A 397 11.54 5.82 -22.14
C ASP A 397 11.20 4.70 -23.14
N ARG A 398 12.03 4.55 -24.16
CA ARG A 398 11.88 3.46 -25.16
C ARG A 398 11.92 2.07 -24.54
N ALA A 399 12.69 1.91 -23.47
CA ALA A 399 12.82 0.65 -22.75
C ALA A 399 11.49 0.20 -22.11
N ASP A 400 10.51 1.09 -21.94
CA ASP A 400 9.21 0.75 -21.34
C ASP A 400 8.14 0.38 -22.38
N VAL A 401 8.42 0.58 -23.67
CA VAL A 401 7.42 0.34 -24.73
C VAL A 401 6.94 -1.11 -24.73
N TRP A 402 7.85 -2.07 -24.60
CA TRP A 402 7.49 -3.50 -24.61
C TRP A 402 6.62 -3.88 -23.41
N ARG A 403 6.78 -3.18 -22.26
CA ARG A 403 6.03 -3.42 -21.02
C ARG A 403 4.55 -3.10 -21.13
N VAL A 404 4.19 -2.21 -22.05
CA VAL A 404 2.82 -1.72 -22.29
C VAL A 404 2.37 -1.91 -23.73
N SER A 405 3.10 -2.71 -24.50
CA SER A 405 2.74 -3.05 -25.87
C SER A 405 1.45 -3.87 -25.89
N GLY A 406 0.57 -3.57 -26.84
CA GLY A 406 -0.73 -4.22 -26.92
C GLY A 406 -1.56 -3.70 -28.09
N ARG A 407 -2.85 -3.50 -27.84
CA ARG A 407 -3.83 -3.06 -28.85
C ARG A 407 -3.54 -1.63 -29.37
N PHE A 408 -3.11 -0.73 -28.49
CA PHE A 408 -3.00 0.69 -28.78
C PHE A 408 -1.57 1.11 -29.12
N ASP A 409 -1.46 2.19 -29.90
CA ASP A 409 -0.17 2.75 -30.26
C ASP A 409 0.52 3.36 -29.04
N VAL A 410 1.82 3.08 -28.89
CA VAL A 410 2.66 3.59 -27.80
C VAL A 410 3.53 4.75 -28.31
N SER A 411 3.54 5.86 -27.58
CA SER A 411 4.39 7.04 -27.84
C SER A 411 5.42 7.22 -26.73
N VAL A 412 6.66 7.56 -27.09
CA VAL A 412 7.71 7.90 -26.12
C VAL A 412 7.73 9.41 -25.93
N VAL A 413 7.59 9.87 -24.69
CA VAL A 413 7.38 11.29 -24.35
C VAL A 413 8.40 11.87 -23.38
N GLY A 414 9.41 11.10 -22.94
CA GLY A 414 10.40 11.56 -21.96
C GLY A 414 11.19 12.80 -22.39
N GLN A 415 11.33 13.03 -23.71
CA GLN A 415 11.93 14.26 -24.25
C GLN A 415 11.16 15.53 -23.84
N LEU A 416 9.83 15.46 -23.68
CA LEU A 416 9.01 16.60 -23.25
C LEU A 416 9.30 17.02 -21.80
N VAL A 417 9.79 16.10 -20.98
CA VAL A 417 10.20 16.36 -19.61
C VAL A 417 11.54 17.10 -19.58
N ARG A 418 12.52 16.62 -20.37
CA ARG A 418 13.87 17.20 -20.42
C ARG A 418 13.87 18.65 -20.91
N SER A 419 13.04 18.94 -21.92
CA SER A 419 12.87 20.30 -22.44
C SER A 419 12.21 21.27 -21.46
N ALA A 420 11.52 20.77 -20.42
CA ALA A 420 10.92 21.61 -19.39
C ALA A 420 11.87 21.92 -18.23
N GLU A 421 12.83 21.04 -17.95
CA GLU A 421 13.80 21.23 -16.86
C GLU A 421 14.96 22.17 -17.25
N HIS A 422 15.19 22.36 -18.56
CA HIS A 422 16.19 23.27 -19.10
C HIS A 422 15.56 24.16 -20.19
N PRO A 423 14.84 25.23 -19.82
CA PRO A 423 14.42 26.23 -20.80
C PRO A 423 15.67 26.90 -21.39
N ALA A 424 15.79 26.85 -22.72
CA ALA A 424 16.85 27.54 -23.46
C ALA A 424 16.78 29.06 -23.29
#